data_AF-A0A1Z4BNP4-F1
#
_entry.id   AF-A0A1Z4BNP4-F1
#
_cell.length_a   1.000
_cell.length_b   1.000
_cell.length_c   1.000
_cell.angle_alpha   90.00
_cell.angle_beta   90.00
_cell.angle_gamma   90.00
#
_symmetry.space_group_name_H-M   'P 1'
#
loop_
_entity.id
_entity.type
_entity.pdbx_description
1 polymer ?
#
loop_
_entity_poly.entity_id
_entity_poly.type
_entity_poly.pdbx_seq_one_letter_code
_entity_poly.pdbx_strand_id
1 'polypeptide(L)'
;MTSIDLNTHFISDNHIRYNNGVKSDANNKGAYRGILIEEYDDDVFGDNKTFLVSIHNLREDNPIFGNIQMAPKPMKIIKSNDNFIELRGYGYDEMGYPFSDYGIILHLSDDQIEKVTLIMWDRNVRIEYLKA
;
A
#
# COMPACT_ATOMS: atom_id res chain seq x y z
N MET A 1 11.31 -17.68 -5.88
CA MET A 1 10.47 -16.68 -6.57
C MET A 1 9.06 -16.94 -6.07
N THR A 2 8.62 -16.10 -5.15
CA THR A 2 7.27 -16.06 -4.59
C THR A 2 6.26 -15.87 -5.73
N SER A 3 5.26 -16.75 -5.81
CA SER A 3 4.26 -16.77 -6.89
C SER A 3 2.99 -15.97 -6.54
N ILE A 4 3.14 -14.91 -5.76
CA ILE A 4 1.99 -14.09 -5.34
C ILE A 4 1.51 -13.26 -6.52
N ASP A 5 0.23 -13.45 -6.86
CA ASP A 5 -0.49 -12.52 -7.71
C ASP A 5 -0.65 -11.19 -6.97
N LEU A 6 -0.03 -10.15 -7.49
CA LEU A 6 -0.04 -8.82 -6.89
C LEU A 6 -1.31 -8.04 -7.24
N ASN A 7 -2.17 -8.56 -8.12
CA ASN A 7 -3.52 -8.04 -8.31
C ASN A 7 -4.40 -8.46 -7.12
N THR A 8 -4.28 -7.75 -6.00
CA THR A 8 -4.76 -8.22 -4.70
C THR A 8 -5.41 -7.13 -3.86
N HIS A 9 -6.34 -7.56 -3.01
CA HIS A 9 -7.06 -6.72 -2.07
C HIS A 9 -6.71 -7.17 -0.64
N PHE A 10 -6.04 -6.30 0.12
CA PHE A 10 -5.76 -6.54 1.53
C PHE A 10 -6.75 -5.77 2.40
N ILE A 11 -7.52 -6.49 3.22
CA ILE A 11 -8.46 -5.90 4.17
C ILE A 11 -7.83 -5.89 5.56
N SER A 12 -7.86 -4.72 6.17
CA SER A 12 -7.36 -4.49 7.52
C SER A 12 -8.46 -3.89 8.38
N ASP A 13 -8.63 -4.39 9.60
CA ASP A 13 -9.55 -3.79 10.58
C ASP A 13 -8.83 -2.99 11.67
N ASN A 14 -7.50 -2.93 11.62
CA ASN A 14 -6.69 -2.25 12.61
C ASN A 14 -5.37 -1.79 12.01
N HIS A 15 -4.90 -0.61 12.41
CA HIS A 15 -3.61 -0.11 11.97
C HIS A 15 -2.79 0.53 13.08
N ILE A 16 -1.47 0.45 12.95
CA ILE A 16 -0.51 1.07 13.86
C ILE A 16 0.23 2.16 13.10
N ARG A 17 0.16 3.40 13.60
CA ARG A 17 0.88 4.53 13.01
C ARG A 17 2.16 4.82 13.78
N TYR A 18 3.22 5.12 13.04
CA TYR A 18 4.48 5.63 13.55
C TYR A 18 4.75 6.99 12.91
N ASN A 19 5.05 8.01 13.71
CA ASN A 19 5.50 9.31 13.23
C ASN A 19 6.92 9.53 13.76
N ASN A 20 7.87 9.82 12.87
CA ASN A 20 9.29 9.94 13.23
C ASN A 20 9.82 8.71 13.99
N GLY A 21 9.37 7.52 13.61
CA GLY A 21 9.72 6.25 14.28
C GLY A 21 8.99 6.00 15.61
N VAL A 22 8.25 6.97 16.15
CA VAL A 22 7.50 6.83 17.41
C VAL A 22 6.10 6.31 17.13
N LYS A 23 5.75 5.18 17.76
CA LYS A 23 4.41 4.59 17.70
C LYS A 23 3.38 5.54 18.32
N SER A 24 2.23 5.69 17.66
CA SER A 24 1.07 6.41 18.18
C SER A 24 0.28 5.55 19.18
N ASP A 25 -0.23 6.17 20.25
CA ASP A 25 -1.08 5.52 21.25
C ASP A 25 -2.56 5.40 20.84
N ALA A 26 -2.92 5.82 19.63
CA ALA A 26 -4.28 5.73 19.13
C ALA A 26 -4.73 4.26 19.00
N ASN A 27 -5.91 3.94 19.54
CA ASN A 27 -6.57 2.67 19.28
C ASN A 27 -7.35 2.75 17.97
N ASN A 28 -6.81 2.12 16.93
CA ASN A 28 -7.41 2.10 15.60
C ASN A 28 -8.19 0.81 15.31
N LYS A 29 -8.48 -0.03 16.32
CA LYS A 29 -9.28 -1.24 16.12
C LYS A 29 -10.67 -0.88 15.58
N GLY A 30 -11.09 -1.62 14.55
CA GLY A 30 -12.28 -1.38 13.77
C GLY A 30 -12.10 -0.35 12.65
N ALA A 31 -10.96 0.32 12.49
CA ALA A 31 -10.72 1.24 11.37
C ALA A 31 -10.49 0.47 10.06
N TYR A 32 -11.58 0.02 9.44
CA TYR A 32 -11.52 -0.82 8.24
C TYR A 32 -10.88 -0.07 7.06
N ARG A 33 -9.84 -0.68 6.49
CA ARG A 33 -9.12 -0.18 5.33
C ARG A 33 -8.96 -1.29 4.30
N GLY A 34 -9.22 -0.95 3.04
CA GLY A 34 -8.85 -1.78 1.89
C GLY A 34 -7.61 -1.20 1.26
N ILE A 35 -6.56 -2.01 1.11
CA ILE A 35 -5.38 -1.68 0.31
C ILE A 35 -5.49 -2.46 -0.99
N LEU A 36 -5.60 -1.72 -2.08
CA LEU A 36 -5.80 -2.23 -3.42
C LEU A 36 -4.49 -2.09 -4.18
N ILE A 37 -4.03 -3.18 -4.78
CA ILE A 37 -2.84 -3.24 -5.62
C ILE A 37 -3.30 -3.88 -6.92
N GLU A 38 -3.26 -3.11 -7.99
CA GLU A 38 -3.74 -3.53 -9.31
C GLU A 38 -2.59 -3.42 -10.29
N GLU A 39 -2.42 -4.42 -11.14
CA GLU A 39 -1.49 -4.30 -12.26
C GLU A 39 -1.91 -3.13 -13.14
N TYR A 40 -0.93 -2.31 -13.48
CA TYR A 40 -1.10 -1.13 -14.32
C TYR A 40 -0.19 -1.26 -15.53
N ASP A 41 -0.79 -1.15 -16.70
CA ASP A 41 -0.08 -1.24 -17.97
C ASP A 41 0.32 0.17 -18.42
N ASP A 42 1.48 0.62 -17.95
CA ASP A 42 2.14 1.87 -18.35
C ASP A 42 3.36 1.54 -19.23
N ASP A 43 3.12 0.73 -20.27
CA ASP A 43 4.12 0.20 -21.20
C ASP A 43 4.75 1.28 -22.09
N VAL A 44 5.41 2.25 -21.46
CA VAL A 44 6.27 3.23 -22.14
C VAL A 44 7.72 2.71 -22.22
N PHE A 45 8.12 1.74 -21.38
CA PHE A 45 9.51 1.27 -21.27
C PHE A 45 9.71 -0.25 -21.07
N GLY A 46 8.73 -1.11 -21.40
CA GLY A 46 8.98 -2.49 -21.87
C GLY A 46 9.22 -3.63 -20.86
N ASP A 47 9.83 -3.42 -19.69
CA ASP A 47 10.37 -4.59 -18.93
C ASP A 47 9.96 -4.71 -17.45
N ASN A 48 9.23 -3.76 -16.87
CA ASN A 48 8.86 -3.79 -15.45
C ASN A 48 7.35 -3.64 -15.25
N LYS A 49 6.70 -4.67 -14.69
CA LYS A 49 5.32 -4.58 -14.21
C LYS A 49 5.15 -3.37 -13.30
N THR A 50 4.14 -2.56 -13.58
CA THR A 50 3.77 -1.43 -12.74
C THR A 50 2.44 -1.69 -12.06
N PHE A 51 2.17 -0.95 -10.99
CA PHE A 51 1.00 -1.17 -10.15
C PHE A 51 0.36 0.15 -9.79
N LEU A 52 -0.97 0.22 -9.78
CA LEU A 52 -1.69 1.26 -9.09
C LEU A 52 -2.00 0.80 -7.67
N VAL A 53 -1.64 1.64 -6.70
CA VAL A 53 -1.88 1.35 -5.29
C VAL A 53 -2.73 2.44 -4.67
N SER A 54 -3.87 2.06 -4.10
CA SER A 54 -4.79 2.97 -3.40
C SER A 54 -5.19 2.42 -2.02
N ILE A 55 -5.69 3.30 -1.17
CA ILE A 55 -6.20 2.94 0.16
C ILE A 55 -7.59 3.52 0.33
N HIS A 56 -8.52 2.68 0.76
CA HIS A 56 -9.94 2.99 0.89
C HIS A 56 -10.38 2.83 2.34
N ASN A 57 -11.18 3.77 2.85
CA ASN A 57 -11.88 3.62 4.12
C ASN A 57 -13.16 2.84 3.89
N LEU A 58 -13.24 1.63 4.45
CA LEU A 58 -14.37 0.71 4.27
C LEU A 58 -15.44 0.84 5.37
N ARG A 59 -15.32 1.85 6.25
CA ARG A 59 -16.43 2.21 7.13
C ARG A 59 -17.44 3.06 6.34
N GLU A 60 -18.71 2.69 6.49
CA GLU A 60 -19.91 3.21 5.79
C GLU A 60 -20.22 2.56 4.44
N ASP A 61 -21.51 2.45 4.14
CA ASP A 61 -22.14 1.67 3.06
C ASP A 61 -21.88 2.28 1.67
N ASN A 62 -20.62 2.39 1.25
CA ASN A 62 -20.32 2.74 -0.13
C ASN A 62 -20.10 1.45 -0.94
N PRO A 63 -21.06 1.04 -1.79
CA PRO A 63 -21.09 -0.28 -2.42
C PRO A 63 -19.99 -0.50 -3.48
N ILE A 64 -19.15 0.50 -3.76
CA ILE A 64 -18.11 0.44 -4.79
C ILE A 64 -16.77 0.99 -4.24
N PHE A 65 -16.28 0.44 -3.11
CA PHE A 65 -14.96 0.73 -2.51
C PHE A 65 -14.84 1.92 -1.54
N GLY A 66 -15.80 2.10 -0.62
CA GLY A 66 -15.58 2.99 0.52
C GLY A 66 -15.25 4.44 0.13
N ASN A 67 -14.71 5.23 1.07
CA ASN A 67 -14.18 6.57 0.77
C ASN A 67 -12.68 6.49 0.46
N ILE A 68 -12.23 7.01 -0.68
CA ILE A 68 -10.80 7.06 -1.04
C ILE A 68 -10.03 7.81 0.05
N GLN A 69 -9.15 7.10 0.75
CA GLN A 69 -8.29 7.63 1.81
C GLN A 69 -6.91 8.01 1.26
N MET A 70 -6.43 7.27 0.26
CA MET A 70 -5.25 7.57 -0.55
C MET A 70 -5.61 7.31 -2.01
N ALA A 71 -5.52 8.35 -2.85
CA ALA A 71 -5.70 8.21 -4.29
C ALA A 71 -4.70 7.21 -4.88
N PRO A 72 -5.05 6.54 -6.00
CA PRO A 72 -4.14 5.64 -6.69
C PRO A 72 -2.79 6.30 -6.98
N LYS A 73 -1.71 5.60 -6.64
CA LYS A 73 -0.34 6.02 -6.94
C LYS A 73 0.34 4.95 -7.79
N PRO A 74 0.95 5.31 -8.92
CA PRO A 74 1.71 4.36 -9.73
C PRO A 74 3.00 3.96 -9.01
N MET A 75 3.24 2.66 -8.88
CA MET A 75 4.36 2.06 -8.15
C MET A 75 5.05 0.94 -8.94
N LYS A 76 6.32 0.69 -8.61
CA LYS A 76 7.14 -0.41 -9.14
C LYS A 76 7.73 -1.23 -7.99
N ILE A 77 7.95 -2.52 -8.22
CA ILE A 77 8.69 -3.36 -7.29
C ILE A 77 10.16 -2.91 -7.30
N ILE A 78 10.68 -2.56 -6.13
CA ILE A 78 12.11 -2.20 -5.97
C ILE A 78 12.91 -3.27 -5.23
N LYS A 79 12.23 -4.15 -4.49
CA LYS A 79 12.85 -5.25 -3.76
C LYS A 79 11.82 -6.34 -3.47
N SER A 80 12.24 -7.59 -3.55
CA SER A 80 11.41 -8.72 -3.12
C SER A 80 12.28 -9.88 -2.65
N ASN A 81 11.71 -10.71 -1.78
CA ASN A 81 12.18 -12.04 -1.43
C ASN A 81 11.00 -12.88 -0.92
N ASP A 82 11.29 -14.03 -0.31
CA ASP A 82 10.24 -14.94 0.16
C ASP A 82 9.43 -14.37 1.35
N ASN A 83 9.94 -13.35 2.05
CA ASN A 83 9.31 -12.76 3.23
C ASN A 83 8.65 -11.40 2.95
N PHE A 84 8.98 -10.72 1.85
CA PHE A 84 8.35 -9.44 1.53
C PHE A 84 8.45 -9.03 0.06
N ILE A 85 7.56 -8.12 -0.33
CA ILE A 85 7.62 -7.38 -1.59
C ILE A 85 7.51 -5.89 -1.25
N GLU A 86 8.44 -5.09 -1.74
CA GLU A 86 8.49 -3.64 -1.55
C GLU A 86 8.24 -2.92 -2.88
N LEU A 87 7.20 -2.08 -2.88
CA LEU A 87 6.81 -1.22 -3.99
C LEU A 87 7.12 0.25 -3.64
N ARG A 88 7.60 1.00 -4.63
CA ARG A 88 7.89 2.43 -4.52
C ARG A 88 7.18 3.19 -5.63
N GLY A 89 6.60 4.34 -5.29
CA GLY A 89 5.98 5.21 -6.28
C GLY A 89 6.97 5.78 -7.29
N TYR A 90 6.51 6.03 -8.52
CA TYR A 90 7.29 6.66 -9.59
C TYR A 90 6.50 7.74 -10.31
N GLY A 91 7.18 8.73 -10.89
CA GLY A 91 6.51 9.88 -11.51
C GLY A 91 6.05 10.93 -10.51
N TYR A 92 5.15 11.80 -10.96
CA TYR A 92 4.66 12.97 -10.21
C TYR A 92 3.15 13.11 -10.37
N ASP A 93 2.49 13.68 -9.37
CA ASP A 93 1.09 14.10 -9.53
C ASP A 93 0.97 15.39 -10.38
N GLU A 94 -0.27 15.79 -10.66
CA GLU A 94 -0.56 16.98 -11.47
C GLU A 94 -0.01 18.28 -10.87
N MET A 95 0.28 18.29 -9.57
CA MET A 95 0.87 19.43 -8.85
C MET A 95 2.40 19.37 -8.76
N GLY A 96 3.01 18.32 -9.29
CA GLY A 96 4.47 18.12 -9.29
C GLY A 96 5.03 17.49 -8.02
N TYR A 97 4.20 16.92 -7.13
CA TYR A 97 4.71 16.15 -5.99
C TYR A 97 5.10 14.74 -6.44
N PRO A 98 6.28 14.25 -6.02
CA PRO A 98 6.75 12.95 -6.48
C PRO A 98 5.96 11.81 -5.82
N PHE A 99 5.50 10.85 -6.63
CA PHE A 99 4.91 9.62 -6.09
C PHE A 99 5.94 8.79 -5.34
N SER A 100 7.23 8.99 -5.62
CA SER A 100 8.30 8.38 -4.84
C SER A 100 8.30 8.82 -3.38
N ASP A 101 7.50 9.78 -2.92
CA ASP A 101 7.32 9.98 -1.48
C ASP A 101 6.51 8.86 -0.80
N TYR A 102 5.94 7.93 -1.56
CA TYR A 102 5.05 6.87 -1.09
C TYR A 102 5.55 5.47 -1.49
N GLY A 103 5.28 4.48 -0.64
CA GLY A 103 5.62 3.08 -0.90
C GLY A 103 4.86 2.12 0.00
N ILE A 104 4.76 0.88 -0.45
CA ILE A 104 4.11 -0.22 0.27
C ILE A 104 5.10 -1.37 0.47
N ILE A 105 5.11 -1.96 1.66
CA ILE A 105 5.72 -3.27 1.90
C ILE A 105 4.63 -4.29 2.22
N LEU A 106 4.58 -5.36 1.43
CA LEU A 106 3.78 -6.55 1.70
C LEU A 106 4.66 -7.51 2.51
N HIS A 107 4.24 -7.84 3.72
CA HIS A 107 4.93 -8.82 4.58
C HIS A 107 4.28 -10.18 4.35
N LEU A 108 5.10 -11.16 4.00
CA LEU A 108 4.66 -12.48 3.54
C LEU A 108 5.00 -13.57 4.56
N SER A 109 4.11 -14.55 4.67
CA SER A 109 4.35 -15.85 5.30
C SER A 109 3.59 -16.91 4.51
N ASP A 110 4.26 -17.99 4.11
CA ASP A 110 3.64 -19.10 3.36
C ASP A 110 2.85 -18.62 2.11
N ASP A 111 3.46 -17.72 1.33
CA ASP A 111 2.85 -17.07 0.16
C ASP A 111 1.54 -16.30 0.44
N GLN A 112 1.28 -15.93 1.70
CA GLN A 112 0.15 -15.10 2.12
C GLN A 112 0.61 -13.74 2.65
N ILE A 113 -0.16 -12.70 2.36
CA ILE A 113 0.08 -11.36 2.94
C ILE A 113 -0.46 -11.36 4.38
N GLU A 114 0.45 -11.13 5.32
CA GLU A 114 0.13 -11.06 6.76
C GLU A 114 -0.06 -9.63 7.24
N LYS A 115 0.62 -8.69 6.60
CA LYS A 115 0.56 -7.26 6.92
C LYS A 115 0.96 -6.42 5.73
N VAL A 116 0.36 -5.24 5.64
CA VAL A 116 0.75 -4.22 4.65
C VAL A 116 1.28 -3.00 5.37
N THR A 117 2.41 -2.46 4.93
CA THR A 117 3.00 -1.25 5.52
C THR A 117 3.04 -0.13 4.50
N LEU A 118 2.33 0.96 4.76
CA LEU A 118 2.51 2.23 4.04
C LEU A 118 3.68 3.01 4.61
N ILE A 119 4.53 3.52 3.72
CA ILE A 119 5.61 4.44 4.03
C ILE A 119 5.34 5.76 3.29
N MET A 120 5.42 6.86 4.04
CA MET A 120 5.38 8.23 3.54
C MET A 120 6.69 8.90 3.95
N TRP A 121 7.64 8.99 3.02
CA TRP A 121 9.00 9.49 3.29
C TRP A 121 9.03 11.00 3.54
N ASP A 122 8.23 11.77 2.81
CA ASP A 122 8.06 13.23 2.96
C ASP A 122 7.67 13.63 4.38
N ARG A 123 6.84 12.80 5.03
CA ARG A 123 6.29 13.04 6.37
C ARG A 123 7.02 12.27 7.47
N ASN A 124 7.95 11.39 7.11
CA ASN A 124 8.57 10.43 8.02
C ASN A 124 7.51 9.62 8.80
N VAL A 125 6.53 9.07 8.08
CA VAL A 125 5.40 8.32 8.65
C VAL A 125 5.38 6.91 8.10
N ARG A 126 5.09 5.95 8.99
CA ARG A 126 4.80 4.56 8.65
C ARG A 126 3.44 4.16 9.21
N ILE A 127 2.63 3.45 8.43
CA ILE A 127 1.36 2.88 8.89
C ILE A 127 1.36 1.39 8.58
N GLU A 128 1.18 0.56 9.61
CA GLU A 128 1.07 -0.88 9.51
C GLU A 128 -0.40 -1.29 9.57
N TYR A 129 -0.92 -1.84 8.48
CA TYR A 129 -2.27 -2.39 8.36
C TYR A 129 -2.23 -3.88 8.67
N LEU A 130 -2.89 -4.27 9.76
CA LEU A 130 -2.93 -5.64 10.26
C LEU A 130 -4.09 -6.39 9.60
N LYS A 131 -3.88 -7.65 9.24
CA LYS A 131 -4.91 -8.52 8.65
C LYS A 131 -6.12 -8.60 9.59
N ALA A 132 -7.31 -8.42 9.02
CA ALA A 132 -8.59 -8.49 9.74
C ALA A 132 -8.93 -9.92 10.19
#